data_AF-A0AAP2H9G9-F1
#
_entry.id   AF-A0AAP2H9G9-F1
#
_cell.length_a   1.000
_cell.length_b   1.000
_cell.length_c   1.000
_cell.angle_alpha   90.00
_cell.angle_beta   90.00
_cell.angle_gamma   90.00
#
_symmetry.space_group_name_H-M   'P 1'
#
loop_
_entity.id
_entity.type
_entity.pdbx_description
1 polymer ?
#
loop_
_entity_poly.entity_id
_entity_poly.type
_entity_poly.pdbx_seq_one_letter_code
_entity_poly.pdbx_strand_id
1 'polypeptide(L)'
;MKRMAIVAASAFLAACASVPKPATYAGDVPAEISAMPGDEFSWRGRNYTPDRMGDAIRAAKASEGLTSVVLLFGDDATVQDIVDVAIIARAAGLPAFYKQGDKLNPITVGR
;
A
#
# COMPACT_ATOMS: atom_id res chain seq x y z
N MET A 1 16.22 -33.84 46.97
CA MET A 1 15.54 -32.84 46.13
C MET A 1 15.99 -33.03 44.68
N LYS A 2 15.15 -33.59 43.81
CA LYS A 2 15.40 -33.69 42.36
C LYS A 2 14.06 -33.83 41.63
N ARG A 3 13.61 -32.77 40.97
CA ARG A 3 12.56 -32.77 39.93
C ARG A 3 13.04 -31.76 38.87
N MET A 4 13.60 -32.30 37.79
CA MET A 4 12.96 -32.48 36.49
C MET A 4 12.90 -31.15 35.70
N ALA A 5 13.69 -31.14 34.63
CA ALA A 5 13.73 -30.11 33.61
C ALA A 5 12.48 -30.16 32.74
N ILE A 6 11.97 -28.98 32.33
CA ILE A 6 11.32 -28.80 31.03
C ILE A 6 11.81 -27.46 30.47
N VAL A 7 12.55 -27.55 29.37
CA VAL A 7 12.93 -26.46 28.49
C VAL A 7 11.70 -26.10 27.66
N ALA A 8 11.20 -24.87 27.79
CA ALA A 8 10.20 -24.33 26.88
C ALA A 8 10.90 -23.30 25.97
N ALA A 9 11.37 -23.78 24.82
CA ALA A 9 11.73 -22.92 23.70
C ALA A 9 10.44 -22.35 23.11
N SER A 10 10.07 -21.14 23.51
CA SER A 10 9.03 -20.38 22.85
C SER A 10 9.58 -19.87 21.52
N ALA A 11 9.47 -20.70 20.49
CA ALA A 11 9.54 -20.24 19.11
C ALA A 11 8.30 -19.37 18.87
N PHE A 12 8.48 -18.05 18.90
CA PHE A 12 7.54 -17.13 18.28
C PHE A 12 7.61 -17.38 16.77
N LEU A 13 6.73 -18.25 16.26
CA LEU A 13 6.39 -18.24 14.85
C LEU A 13 5.78 -16.86 14.57
N ALA A 14 6.56 -15.98 13.96
CA ALA A 14 6.01 -14.85 13.23
C ALA A 14 5.13 -15.45 12.12
N ALA A 15 3.83 -15.51 12.39
CA ALA A 15 2.85 -15.74 11.35
C ALA A 15 2.99 -14.60 10.36
N CYS A 16 3.65 -14.85 9.24
CA CYS A 16 3.42 -14.08 8.02
C CYS A 16 1.95 -14.32 7.66
N ALA A 17 1.05 -13.57 8.29
CA ALA A 17 -0.31 -13.45 7.85
C ALA A 17 -0.22 -12.94 6.42
N SER A 18 -0.40 -13.85 5.46
CA SER A 18 -0.61 -13.51 4.07
C SER A 18 -1.85 -12.63 4.02
N VAL A 19 -1.62 -11.32 4.01
CA VAL A 19 -2.66 -10.32 3.83
C VAL A 19 -3.46 -10.73 2.59
N PRO A 20 -4.78 -10.95 2.70
CA PRO A 20 -5.59 -11.34 1.55
C PRO A 20 -5.46 -10.28 0.46
N LYS A 21 -4.96 -10.72 -0.69
CA LYS A 21 -4.81 -9.88 -1.88
C LYS A 21 -6.21 -9.33 -2.22
N PRO A 22 -6.39 -7.99 -2.29
CA PRO A 22 -7.65 -7.42 -2.75
C PRO A 22 -7.97 -7.92 -4.16
N ALA A 23 -9.25 -7.90 -4.53
CA ALA A 23 -9.70 -8.17 -5.89
C ALA A 23 -8.97 -7.28 -6.91
N THR A 24 -7.83 -7.74 -7.40
CA THR A 24 -7.14 -7.25 -8.60
C THR A 24 -7.99 -7.67 -9.79
N TYR A 25 -8.33 -6.74 -10.68
CA TYR A 25 -8.76 -7.11 -12.03
C TYR A 25 -7.70 -8.04 -12.62
N ALA A 26 -8.12 -9.16 -13.22
CA ALA A 26 -7.18 -10.16 -13.73
C ALA A 26 -6.23 -9.51 -14.75
N GLY A 27 -4.96 -9.31 -14.36
CA GLY A 27 -3.92 -8.63 -15.15
C GLY A 27 -3.47 -7.26 -14.63
N ASP A 28 -4.13 -6.69 -13.62
CA ASP A 28 -3.71 -5.43 -13.00
C ASP A 28 -2.48 -5.63 -12.11
N VAL A 29 -1.45 -4.80 -12.36
CA VAL A 29 -0.30 -4.61 -11.48
C VAL A 29 -0.44 -3.25 -10.79
N PRO A 30 -1.04 -3.19 -9.59
CA PRO A 30 -1.20 -1.94 -8.87
C PRO A 30 0.11 -1.51 -8.19
N ALA A 31 0.35 -0.20 -8.14
CA ALA A 31 1.25 0.39 -7.16
C ALA A 31 0.49 0.54 -5.84
N GLU A 32 0.62 -0.46 -4.95
CA GLU A 32 0.04 -0.42 -3.61
C GLU A 32 0.90 0.45 -2.69
N ILE A 33 0.33 1.54 -2.18
CA ILE A 33 0.99 2.51 -1.31
C ILE A 33 0.24 2.64 0.01
N SER A 34 0.95 2.96 1.08
CA SER A 34 0.37 3.20 2.41
C SER A 34 0.63 4.64 2.84
N ALA A 35 -0.37 5.27 3.45
CA ALA A 35 -0.17 6.55 4.13
C ALA A 35 0.72 6.36 5.36
N MET A 36 1.56 7.35 5.65
CA MET A 36 2.42 7.42 6.82
C MET A 36 2.12 8.71 7.58
N PRO A 37 2.34 8.74 8.91
CA PRO A 37 2.24 9.97 9.67
C PRO A 37 3.18 11.06 9.11
N GLY A 38 2.67 12.29 8.97
CA GLY A 38 3.47 13.44 8.52
C GLY A 38 3.50 13.65 7.01
N ASP A 39 2.39 13.42 6.33
CA ASP A 39 2.18 13.71 4.89
C ASP A 39 3.12 12.94 3.95
N GLU A 40 3.55 11.75 4.35
CA GLU A 40 4.38 10.84 3.55
C GLU A 40 3.60 9.60 3.13
N PHE A 41 4.08 8.97 2.06
CA PHE A 41 3.57 7.69 1.58
C PHE A 41 4.70 6.66 1.50
N SER A 42 4.43 5.45 1.97
CA SER A 42 5.34 4.32 1.87
C SER A 42 5.03 3.48 0.64
N TRP A 43 6.07 3.16 -0.12
CA TRP A 43 6.01 2.23 -1.24
C TRP A 43 7.31 1.44 -1.34
N ARG A 44 7.21 0.11 -1.31
CA ARG A 44 8.34 -0.83 -1.40
C ARG A 44 9.45 -0.56 -0.37
N GLY A 45 9.05 -0.27 0.87
CA GLY A 45 9.98 -0.01 1.97
C GLY A 45 10.71 1.34 1.88
N ARG A 46 10.26 2.25 1.01
CA ARG A 46 10.76 3.62 0.92
C ARG A 46 9.63 4.61 1.14
N ASN A 47 9.94 5.73 1.79
CA ASN A 47 8.99 6.81 1.99
C ASN A 47 9.22 7.91 0.96
N TYR A 48 8.12 8.53 0.55
CA TYR A 48 8.13 9.61 -0.42
C TYR A 48 7.12 10.66 0.02
N THR A 49 7.45 11.93 -0.24
CA THR A 49 6.44 12.97 -0.34
C THR A 49 5.54 12.70 -1.56
N PRO A 50 4.31 13.23 -1.62
CA PRO A 50 3.37 12.96 -2.71
C PRO A 50 3.97 13.21 -4.10
N ASP A 51 4.65 14.34 -4.29
CA ASP A 51 5.28 14.69 -5.58
C ASP A 51 6.34 13.65 -6.00
N ARG A 52 7.20 13.25 -5.06
CA ARG A 52 8.27 12.27 -5.31
C ARG A 52 7.72 10.87 -5.57
N MET A 53 6.59 10.53 -4.93
CA MET A 53 5.90 9.27 -5.17
C MET A 53 5.37 9.20 -6.61
N GLY A 54 4.73 10.27 -7.09
CA GLY A 54 4.22 10.35 -8.46
C GLY A 54 5.30 10.12 -9.51
N ASP A 55 6.45 10.77 -9.34
CA ASP A 55 7.62 10.58 -10.23
C ASP A 55 8.19 9.15 -10.17
N ALA A 56 8.30 8.59 -8.97
CA ALA A 56 8.81 7.23 -8.77
C ALA A 56 7.90 6.18 -9.44
N ILE A 57 6.59 6.30 -9.26
CA ILE A 57 5.60 5.43 -9.89
C ILE A 57 5.62 5.61 -11.42
N ARG A 58 5.73 6.85 -11.92
CA ARG A 58 5.82 7.12 -13.35
C ARG A 58 7.04 6.45 -13.99
N ALA A 59 8.18 6.49 -13.32
CA ALA A 59 9.41 5.85 -13.78
C ALA A 59 9.28 4.31 -13.81
N ALA A 60 8.67 3.73 -12.77
CA ALA A 60 8.43 2.30 -12.68
C ALA A 60 7.34 1.78 -13.64
N LYS A 61 6.39 2.63 -14.02
CA LYS A 61 5.22 2.25 -14.84
C LYS A 61 5.60 1.48 -16.09
N ALA A 62 6.55 2.00 -16.88
CA ALA A 62 6.94 1.38 -18.14
C ALA A 62 7.73 0.07 -17.96
N SER A 63 8.61 0.01 -16.96
CA SER A 63 9.43 -1.18 -16.69
C SER A 63 8.67 -2.31 -16.03
N GLU A 64 7.58 -2.01 -15.33
CA GLU A 64 6.89 -2.97 -14.45
C GLU A 64 5.43 -3.22 -14.82
N GLY A 65 4.93 -2.53 -15.84
CA GLY A 65 3.55 -2.67 -16.30
C GLY A 65 2.53 -2.19 -15.28
N LEU A 66 2.84 -1.13 -14.52
CA LEU A 66 1.91 -0.61 -13.52
C LEU A 66 0.65 -0.06 -14.20
N THR A 67 -0.50 -0.43 -13.67
CA THR A 67 -1.82 -0.18 -14.28
C THR A 67 -2.67 0.79 -13.46
N SER A 68 -2.39 0.93 -12.17
CA SER A 68 -3.13 1.78 -11.24
C SER A 68 -2.28 2.15 -10.01
N VAL A 69 -2.71 3.15 -9.27
CA VAL A 69 -2.20 3.46 -7.92
C VAL A 69 -3.31 3.17 -6.92
N VAL A 70 -2.98 2.43 -5.86
CA VAL A 70 -3.92 1.99 -4.84
C VAL A 70 -3.43 2.41 -3.46
N LEU A 71 -4.18 3.27 -2.78
CA LEU A 71 -3.99 3.51 -1.35
C LEU A 71 -4.51 2.33 -0.54
N LEU A 72 -3.67 1.74 0.31
CA LEU A 72 -4.11 0.80 1.34
C LEU A 72 -4.63 1.61 2.52
N PHE A 73 -5.95 1.80 2.58
CA PHE A 73 -6.61 2.63 3.60
C PHE A 73 -6.65 1.88 4.94
N GLY A 74 -5.72 2.22 5.82
CA GLY A 74 -5.60 1.70 7.19
C GLY A 74 -5.92 2.77 8.24
N ASP A 75 -5.55 2.49 9.50
CA ASP A 75 -5.87 3.37 10.64
C ASP A 75 -5.21 4.76 10.56
N ASP A 76 -4.06 4.86 9.90
CA ASP A 76 -3.32 6.11 9.72
C ASP A 76 -3.77 6.91 8.48
N ALA A 77 -4.68 6.36 7.65
CA ALA A 77 -5.12 7.00 6.43
C ALA A 77 -6.29 7.97 6.67
N THR A 78 -6.20 9.14 6.06
CA THR A 78 -7.18 10.22 6.15
C THR A 78 -7.87 10.45 4.80
N VAL A 79 -8.95 11.26 4.82
CA VAL A 79 -9.59 11.72 3.57
C VAL A 79 -8.63 12.54 2.72
N GLN A 80 -7.71 13.29 3.33
CA GLN A 80 -6.69 14.05 2.60
C GLN A 80 -5.77 13.10 1.82
N ASP A 81 -5.38 11.97 2.40
CA ASP A 81 -4.54 10.98 1.71
C ASP A 81 -5.21 10.41 0.46
N ILE A 82 -6.55 10.26 0.46
CA ILE A 82 -7.30 9.86 -0.73
C ILE A 82 -7.16 10.90 -1.85
N VAL A 83 -7.21 12.18 -1.51
CA VAL A 83 -7.02 13.28 -2.47
C VAL A 83 -5.59 13.27 -3.00
N ASP A 84 -4.61 13.10 -2.12
CA ASP A 84 -3.19 13.09 -2.49
C ASP A 84 -2.85 11.90 -3.39
N VAL A 85 -3.45 10.73 -3.17
CA VAL A 85 -3.32 9.57 -4.06
C VAL A 85 -3.83 9.87 -5.46
N ALA A 86 -4.88 10.68 -5.59
CA ALA A 86 -5.35 11.10 -6.90
C ALA A 86 -4.35 12.01 -7.61
N ILE A 87 -3.65 12.88 -6.88
CA ILE A 87 -2.58 13.73 -7.40
C ILE A 87 -1.38 12.87 -7.82
N ILE A 88 -0.96 11.92 -6.97
CA ILE A 88 0.12 10.96 -7.24
C ILE A 88 -0.18 10.16 -8.52
N ALA A 89 -1.37 9.57 -8.61
CA ALA A 89 -1.77 8.77 -9.77
C ALA A 89 -1.85 9.62 -11.04
N ARG A 90 -2.35 10.86 -10.94
CA ARG A 90 -2.38 11.80 -12.06
C ARG A 90 -0.98 12.12 -12.57
N ALA A 91 -0.01 12.36 -11.67
CA ALA A 91 1.39 12.57 -12.05
C ALA A 91 1.99 11.34 -12.76
N ALA A 92 1.60 10.14 -12.34
CA ALA A 92 1.98 8.88 -12.99
C ALA A 92 1.18 8.56 -14.28
N GLY A 93 0.12 9.31 -14.57
CA GLY A 93 -0.81 9.03 -15.67
C GLY A 93 -1.50 7.67 -15.50
N LEU A 94 -1.92 7.36 -14.27
CA LEU A 94 -2.59 6.13 -13.87
C LEU A 94 -3.93 6.46 -13.18
N PRO A 95 -4.92 5.55 -13.24
CA PRO A 95 -6.12 5.65 -12.41
C PRO A 95 -5.78 5.46 -10.93
N ALA A 96 -6.56 6.14 -10.07
CA ALA A 96 -6.41 6.13 -8.62
C ALA A 96 -7.54 5.34 -7.96
N PHE A 97 -7.18 4.55 -6.94
CA PHE A 97 -8.12 3.82 -6.10
C PHE A 97 -7.68 3.89 -4.64
N TYR A 98 -8.60 3.61 -3.72
CA TYR A 98 -8.28 3.25 -2.35
C TYR A 98 -8.96 1.94 -1.97
N LYS A 99 -8.25 1.10 -1.22
CA LYS A 99 -8.74 -0.15 -0.67
C LYS A 99 -9.11 0.07 0.79
N GLN A 100 -10.35 -0.21 1.16
CA GLN A 100 -10.82 -0.18 2.55
C GLN A 100 -11.42 -1.55 2.89
N GLY A 101 -10.78 -2.29 3.81
CA GLY A 101 -11.07 -3.71 3.99
C GLY A 101 -10.85 -4.47 2.68
N ASP A 102 -11.81 -5.27 2.25
CA ASP A 102 -11.72 -6.01 0.97
C ASP A 102 -12.26 -5.23 -0.24
N LYS A 103 -12.76 -4.00 -0.03
CA LYS A 103 -13.38 -3.20 -1.07
C LYS A 103 -12.37 -2.27 -1.73
N LEU A 104 -12.27 -2.34 -3.05
CA LEU A 104 -11.55 -1.37 -3.88
C LEU A 104 -12.52 -0.29 -4.37
N ASN A 105 -12.22 0.97 -4.10
CA ASN A 105 -13.07 2.11 -4.44
C ASN A 105 -12.31 3.04 -5.41
N PRO A 106 -12.89 3.40 -6.57
CA PRO A 106 -12.28 4.34 -7.50
C PRO A 106 -12.28 5.76 -6.93
N ILE A 107 -11.19 6.49 -7.16
CA ILE A 107 -11.07 7.90 -6.80
C ILE A 107 -11.32 8.72 -8.06
N THR A 108 -12.37 9.53 -8.06
CA THR A 108 -12.72 10.41 -9.17
C THR A 108 -12.58 11.85 -8.73
N VAL A 109 -11.60 12.56 -9.28
CA VAL A 109 -11.45 14.00 -9.05
C VAL A 109 -12.11 14.73 -10.22
N GLY A 110 -13.16 15.51 -9.93
CA GLY A 110 -13.76 16.41 -10.92
C GLY A 110 -12.72 17.38 -11.45
N ARG A 111 -12.78 17.68 -12.75
CA ARG A 111 -11.94 18.70 -13.37
C ARG A 111 -12.28 20.10 -12.87
#